data_AF-A0A7W1I5A4-F1
#
_entry.id   AF-A0A7W1I5A4-F1
#
_cell.length_a   1.000
_cell.length_b   1.000
_cell.length_c   1.000
_cell.angle_alpha   90.00
_cell.angle_beta   90.00
_cell.angle_gamma   90.00
#
_symmetry.space_group_name_H-M   'P 1'
#
loop_
_entity.id
_entity.type
_entity.pdbx_description
1 polymer ?
#
loop_
_entity_poly.entity_id
_entity_poly.type
_entity_poly.pdbx_seq_one_letter_code
_entity_poly.pdbx_strand_id
1 'polypeptide(L)' 'MLAEPRSTSFGRVAFAHPAEAEFARLLDFYRISWLYEPTSFPLRWDGDRVTEMFTPDFYLPEHDLYIELTTMK' A
#
# COMPACT_ATOMS: atom_id res chain seq x y z
N MET A 1 -13.32 -25.84 4.02
CA MET A 1 -12.56 -24.98 4.94
C MET A 1 -12.78 -23.56 4.47
N LEU A 2 -13.77 -22.87 5.04
CA LEU A 2 -14.05 -21.48 4.67
C LEU A 2 -12.94 -20.64 5.30
N ALA A 3 -12.21 -19.89 4.48
CA ALA A 3 -11.22 -18.94 4.99
C ALA A 3 -11.95 -17.93 5.88
N GLU A 4 -11.50 -17.79 7.13
CA GLU A 4 -12.07 -16.79 8.04
C GLU A 4 -11.88 -15.39 7.43
N PRO A 5 -12.85 -14.47 7.62
CA PRO A 5 -12.66 -13.09 7.23
C PRO A 5 -11.48 -12.54 8.03
N ARG A 6 -10.34 -12.35 7.36
CA ARG A 6 -9.19 -11.64 7.93
C ARG A 6 -9.71 -10.31 8.45
N SER A 7 -9.57 -10.10 9.75
CA SER A 7 -9.91 -8.86 10.42
C SER A 7 -9.06 -7.75 9.80
N THR A 8 -9.60 -7.05 8.81
CA THR A 8 -9.07 -5.76 8.39
C THR A 8 -9.21 -4.86 9.61
N SER A 9 -8.07 -4.50 10.20
CA SER A 9 -8.01 -3.56 11.30
C SER A 9 -8.43 -2.18 10.78
N PHE A 10 -9.74 -1.94 10.67
CA PHE A 10 -10.36 -0.70 10.22
C PHE A 10 -10.13 0.49 11.18
N GLY A 11 -9.17 0.37 12.11
CA GLY A 11 -8.81 1.39 13.08
C GLY A 11 -7.32 1.71 13.01
N ARG A 12 -7.03 2.96 12.61
CA ARG A 12 -5.74 3.69 12.68
C ARG A 12 -4.71 3.49 11.56
N VAL A 13 -5.12 3.39 10.29
CA VAL A 13 -4.21 3.80 9.22
C VAL A 13 -4.28 5.32 9.10
N ALA A 14 -3.17 6.00 9.36
CA ALA A 14 -3.03 7.44 9.19
C ALA A 14 -2.46 7.71 7.80
N PHE A 15 -3.36 7.85 6.82
CA PHE A 15 -2.97 8.14 5.43
C PHE A 15 -2.25 9.48 5.33
N ALA A 16 -1.21 9.53 4.50
CA ALA A 16 -0.42 10.72 4.22
C ALA A 16 -1.20 11.74 3.37
N HIS A 17 -2.07 11.24 2.48
CA HIS A 17 -2.91 12.07 1.61
C HIS A 17 -4.39 11.63 1.60
N PRO A 18 -5.37 12.56 1.50
CA PRO A 18 -6.79 12.21 1.43
C PRO A 18 -7.16 11.25 0.29
N ALA A 19 -6.45 11.34 -0.85
CA ALA A 19 -6.66 10.45 -2.00
C ALA A 19 -6.35 8.98 -1.68
N GLU A 20 -5.37 8.70 -0.81
CA GLU A 20 -5.07 7.33 -0.36
C GLU A 20 -6.23 6.77 0.45
N ALA A 21 -6.82 7.58 1.33
CA ALA A 21 -7.99 7.18 2.11
C ALA A 21 -9.21 6.90 1.21
N GLU A 22 -9.39 7.68 0.15
CA GLU A 22 -10.43 7.45 -0.87
C GLU A 22 -10.18 6.17 -1.66
N PHE A 23 -8.94 5.92 -2.07
CA PHE A 23 -8.57 4.71 -2.79
C PHE A 23 -8.74 3.45 -1.94
N ALA A 24 -8.33 3.48 -0.67
CA ALA A 24 -8.56 2.40 0.29
C ALA A 24 -10.05 2.06 0.43
N ARG A 25 -10.92 3.09 0.54
CA ARG A 25 -12.38 2.89 0.56
C ARG A 25 -12.92 2.24 -0.71
N LEU A 26 -12.34 2.53 -1.87
CA LEU A 26 -12.72 1.92 -3.13
C LEU A 26 -12.33 0.43 -3.18
N LEU A 27 -11.11 0.10 -2.74
CA LEU A 27 -10.65 -1.28 -2.63
C LEU A 27 -11.52 -2.08 -1.66
N ASP A 28 -11.86 -1.50 -0.51
CA ASP A 28 -12.78 -2.08 0.47
C ASP A 28 -14.17 -2.35 -0.13
N PHE A 29 -14.72 -1.39 -0.87
CA PHE A 29 -16.01 -1.53 -1.55
C PHE A 29 -16.03 -2.72 -2.52
N TYR A 30 -14.93 -2.91 -3.27
CA TYR A 30 -14.77 -4.06 -4.17
C TYR A 30 -14.28 -5.34 -3.47
N ARG A 31 -14.04 -5.28 -2.16
CA ARG A 31 -13.49 -6.38 -1.34
C ARG A 31 -12.14 -6.89 -1.84
N ILE A 32 -11.29 -5.98 -2.31
CA ILE A 32 -9.92 -6.28 -2.69
C ILE A 32 -9.03 -6.16 -1.45
N SER A 33 -8.30 -7.20 -1.09
CA SER A 33 -7.33 -7.13 0.02
C SER A 33 -6.18 -6.17 -0.30
N TRP A 34 -5.83 -5.31 0.65
CA TRP A 34 -4.75 -4.33 0.51
C TRP A 34 -3.93 -4.16 1.80
N LEU A 35 -2.68 -3.71 1.64
CA LEU A 35 -1.79 -3.26 2.72
C LEU A 35 -1.27 -1.87 2.37
N TYR A 36 -1.20 -0.97 3.35
CA TYR A 36 -0.67 0.39 3.19
C TYR A 36 0.83 0.43 3.52
N GLU A 37 1.63 0.96 2.59
CA GLU A 37 3.09 1.12 2.70
C GLU A 37 3.87 -0.10 3.28
N PRO A 38 3.60 -1.36 2.89
CA PRO A 38 4.17 -2.52 3.60
C PRO A 38 5.65 -2.78 3.28
N THR A 39 6.16 -2.23 2.17
CA THR A 39 7.47 -2.58 1.62
C THR A 39 8.16 -1.36 1.04
N SER A 40 9.43 -1.17 1.39
CA SER A 40 10.30 -0.18 0.76
C SER A 40 11.32 -0.86 -0.17
N PHE A 41 11.56 -0.25 -1.32
CA PHE A 41 12.52 -0.68 -2.34
C PHE A 41 13.68 0.31 -2.44
N PRO A 42 14.93 -0.15 -2.58
CA PRO A 42 16.07 0.73 -2.78
C PRO A 42 16.04 1.32 -4.19
N LEU A 43 16.18 2.64 -4.30
CA LEU A 43 16.31 3.34 -5.58
C LEU A 43 17.76 3.68 -5.91
N ARG A 44 18.59 4.02 -4.92
CA ARG A 44 19.99 4.40 -5.11
C ARG A 44 20.91 3.83 -4.04
N TRP A 45 22.14 3.57 -4.45
CA TRP A 45 23.21 2.99 -3.64
C TRP A 45 24.48 3.84 -3.74
N ASP A 46 25.26 3.86 -2.68
CA ASP A 46 26.61 4.40 -2.57
C ASP A 46 27.51 3.32 -1.97
N GLY A 47 28.21 2.59 -2.85
CA GLY A 47 28.81 1.31 -2.50
C GLY A 47 27.75 0.33 -1.99
N ASP A 48 27.96 -0.23 -0.81
CA ASP A 48 27.02 -1.16 -0.16
C ASP A 48 25.92 -0.46 0.67
N ARG A 49 25.90 0.88 0.69
CA ARG A 49 24.93 1.66 1.47
C ARG A 49 23.78 2.13 0.59
N VAL A 50 22.54 1.85 0.99
CA VAL A 50 21.36 2.44 0.36
C VAL A 50 21.24 3.92 0.74
N THR A 51 21.08 4.79 -0.25
CA THR A 51 20.96 6.25 -0.06
C THR A 51 19.57 6.79 -0.34
N GLU A 52 18.73 6.04 -1.04
CA GLU A 52 17.36 6.42 -1.37
C GLU A 52 16.47 5.17 -1.40
N MET A 53 15.30 5.27 -0.78
CA MET A 53 14.27 4.23 -0.74
C MET A 53 12.98 4.79 -1.31
N PHE A 54 12.14 3.91 -1.84
CA PHE A 54 10.80 4.20 -2.31
C PHE A 54 9.82 3.22 -1.69
N THR A 55 8.73 3.73 -1.15
CA THR A 55 7.67 2.93 -0.53
C THR A 55 6.38 3.20 -1.30
N PRO A 56 5.89 2.27 -2.12
CA PRO A 56 4.60 2.43 -2.77
C PRO A 56 3.46 2.55 -1.75
N ASP A 57 2.47 3.39 -2.04
CA ASP A 57 1.32 3.60 -1.15
C ASP A 57 0.58 2.30 -0.79
N PHE A 58 0.35 1.41 -1.76
CA PHE A 58 -0.43 0.18 -1.55
C PHE A 58 0.22 -1.07 -2.14
N TYR A 59 -0.02 -2.21 -1.49
CA TYR A 59 0.20 -3.54 -2.06
C TYR A 59 -1.10 -4.33 -2.04
N LEU A 60 -1.40 -5.03 -3.14
CA LEU A 60 -2.58 -5.90 -3.31
C LEU A 60 -2.11 -7.37 -3.33
N PRO A 61 -2.15 -8.10 -2.20
CA PRO A 61 -1.54 -9.43 -2.10
C PRO A 61 -2.14 -10.48 -3.03
N GLU A 62 -3.43 -10.38 -3.33
CA GLU A 62 -4.11 -11.33 -4.23
C GLU A 62 -3.66 -11.20 -5.69
N HIS A 63 -3.07 -10.06 -6.05
CA HIS A 63 -2.69 -9.71 -7.41
C HIS A 63 -1.17 -9.55 -7.57
N ASP A 64 -0.42 -9.66 -6.47
CA ASP A 64 1.01 -9.37 -6.38
C ASP A 64 1.40 -8.03 -7.02
N LEU A 65 0.64 -6.97 -6.68
CA LEU A 65 0.76 -5.66 -7.30
C LEU A 65 1.03 -4.56 -6.28
N TYR A 66 2.03 -3.73 -6.57
CA TYR A 66 2.28 -2.47 -5.87
C TYR A 66 1.67 -1.30 -6.64
N ILE A 67 1.04 -0.36 -5.94
CA ILE A 67 0.36 0.81 -6.50
C ILE A 67 0.88 2.06 -5.80
N GLU A 68 1.19 3.07 -6.60
CA GLU A 68 1.52 4.44 -6.18
C GLU A 68 0.46 5.40 -6.74
N LEU A 69 -0.09 6.27 -5.89
CA LEU A 69 -1.08 7.26 -6.28
C LEU A 69 -0.40 8.57 -6.68
N THR A 70 -0.22 8.76 -7.98
CA THR A 70 0.24 10.05 -8.51
C THR A 70 -0.92 10.97 -8.82
N THR A 71 -0.90 12.21 -8.33
CA THR A 71 -1.79 13.26 -8.84
C THR A 71 -1.06 13.99 -9.98
N MET A 72 -1.73 14.14 -11.13
CA MET A 72 -1.28 15.13 -12.11
C MET A 72 -1.73 16.50 -11.65
N LYS A 73 -0.85 17.50 -11.78
CA LYS A 73 -1.20 18.92 -11.60
C LYS A 73 -1.86 19.49 -12.85
#